data_AF-A0A6I1J9Y8-F1
#
_entry.id   AF-A0A6I1J9Y8-F1
#
_cell.length_a   1.000
_cell.length_b   1.000
_cell.length_c   1.000
_cell.angle_alpha   90.00
_cell.angle_beta   90.00
_cell.angle_gamma   90.00
#
_symmetry.space_group_name_H-M   'P 1'
#
loop_
_entity.id
_entity.type
_entity.pdbx_description
1 polymer ?
#
loop_
_entity_poly.entity_id
_entity_poly.type
_entity_poly.pdbx_seq_one_letter_code
_entity_poly.pdbx_strand_id
1 'polypeptide(L)' 'MKAVFTDLHKGHDPKRFILRGKFAQGEERPERAERLMAGLKAGNHELVPSEVFGQG' A
#
# COMPACT_ATOMS: atom_id res chain seq x y z
N MET A 1 -8.93 -1.18 -16.55
CA MET A 1 -7.68 -0.47 -16.22
C MET A 1 -6.76 -1.44 -15.50
N LYS A 2 -5.46 -1.38 -15.77
CA LYS A 2 -4.44 -2.19 -15.11
C LYS A 2 -3.95 -1.50 -13.85
N ALA A 3 -3.78 -2.26 -12.77
CA ALA A 3 -3.19 -1.82 -11.51
C ALA A 3 -1.99 -2.70 -11.20
N VAL A 4 -0.84 -2.08 -10.96
CA VAL A 4 0.40 -2.80 -10.65
C VAL A 4 0.54 -2.91 -9.13
N PHE A 5 0.82 -4.11 -8.63
CA PHE A 5 0.89 -4.38 -7.19
C PHE A 5 2.03 -5.35 -6.83
N THR A 6 2.56 -5.20 -5.62
CA THR A 6 3.54 -6.11 -5.00
C THR A 6 3.39 -6.10 -3.49
N ASP A 7 3.49 -7.28 -2.86
CA ASP A 7 3.40 -7.40 -1.39
C ASP A 7 4.63 -6.82 -0.65
N LEU A 8 5.70 -6.47 -1.35
CA LEU A 8 6.94 -5.95 -0.75
C LEU A 8 6.71 -4.67 0.09
N HIS A 9 5.68 -3.89 -0.22
CA HIS A 9 5.34 -2.70 0.56
C HIS A 9 5.00 -3.01 2.04
N LYS A 10 4.60 -4.25 2.36
CA LYS A 10 4.23 -4.66 3.72
C LYS A 10 5.40 -4.58 4.70
N GLY A 11 6.64 -4.64 4.19
CA GLY A 11 7.85 -4.44 5.00
C GLY A 11 7.97 -3.02 5.56
N HIS A 12 7.29 -2.04 4.96
CA HIS A 12 7.25 -0.66 5.45
C HIS A 12 6.02 -0.43 6.33
N ASP A 13 6.14 -0.81 7.60
CA ASP A 13 5.09 -0.69 8.62
C ASP A 13 5.60 0.00 9.90
N PRO A 14 6.01 1.28 9.80
CA PRO A 14 6.47 2.04 10.95
C PRO A 14 5.37 2.16 12.00
N LYS A 15 5.75 2.06 13.28
CA LYS A 15 4.79 2.06 14.41
C LYS A 15 4.72 3.37 15.19
N ARG A 16 5.61 4.32 14.91
CA ARG A 16 5.74 5.57 15.67
C ARG A 16 5.58 6.76 14.74
N PHE A 17 4.52 7.53 14.96
CA PHE A 17 4.27 8.78 14.26
C PHE A 17 4.10 9.91 15.27
N ILE A 18 4.49 11.11 14.88
CA ILE A 18 4.21 12.34 15.63
C ILE A 18 3.24 13.16 14.80
N LEU A 19 2.05 13.39 15.36
CA LEU A 19 1.04 14.24 14.76
C LEU A 19 0.74 15.37 15.74
N ARG A 20 0.95 16.62 15.32
CA ARG A 20 0.73 17.82 16.14
C ARG A 20 1.39 17.73 17.53
N GLY A 21 2.63 17.25 17.57
CA GLY A 21 3.44 17.15 18.80
C GLY A 21 3.07 16.00 19.74
N LYS A 22 2.18 15.09 19.35
CA LYS A 22 1.82 13.90 20.13
C LYS A 22 2.11 12.62 19.35
N PHE A 23 2.46 11.55 20.05
CA PHE A 23 2.50 10.23 19.43
C PHE A 23 1.11 9.80 18.96
N ALA A 24 1.02 9.33 17.73
CA ALA A 24 -0.20 8.87 17.11
C ALA A 24 0.04 7.57 16.33
N GLN A 25 -1.05 6.90 15.96
CA GLN A 25 -0.98 5.85 14.96
C GLN A 25 -0.85 6.48 13.57
N GLY A 26 -0.08 5.84 12.69
CA GLY A 26 -0.03 6.22 11.29
C GLY A 26 -1.32 5.85 10.58
N GLU A 27 -1.79 6.72 9.69
CA GLU A 27 -2.84 6.39 8.73
C GLU A 27 -2.30 5.45 7.63
N GLU A 28 -0.98 5.48 7.41
CA GLU A 28 -0.32 4.74 6.35
C GLU A 28 0.11 3.34 6.77
N ARG A 29 -0.88 2.44 6.83
CA ARG A 29 -0.71 1.06 7.24
C ARG A 29 -0.93 0.07 6.10
N PRO A 30 -0.37 -1.16 6.17
CA PRO A 30 -0.55 -2.19 5.15
C PRO A 30 -2.01 -2.49 4.80
N GLU A 31 -2.93 -2.41 5.76
CA GLU A 31 -4.35 -2.72 5.55
C GLU A 31 -5.02 -1.75 4.56
N ARG A 32 -4.43 -0.56 4.32
CA ARG A 32 -4.92 0.36 3.29
C ARG A 32 -4.77 -0.25 1.90
N ALA A 33 -3.66 -0.93 1.62
CA ALA A 33 -3.46 -1.62 0.35
C ALA A 33 -4.48 -2.75 0.15
N GLU A 34 -4.81 -3.47 1.21
CA GLU A 34 -5.84 -4.52 1.20
C GLU A 34 -7.23 -3.96 0.83
N ARG A 35 -7.61 -2.81 1.41
CA ARG A 35 -8.86 -2.13 1.07
C ARG A 35 -8.88 -1.67 -0.39
N LEU A 36 -7.77 -1.15 -0.90
CA LEU A 36 -7.66 -0.75 -2.30
C LEU A 36 -7.74 -1.94 -3.26
N MET A 37 -7.07 -3.05 -2.95
CA MET A 37 -7.17 -4.28 -3.74
C MET A 37 -8.60 -4.83 -3.78
N ALA A 38 -9.32 -4.78 -2.66
CA ALA A 38 -10.73 -5.16 -2.61
C ALA A 38 -11.59 -4.28 -3.53
N GLY A 39 -11.36 -2.95 -3.51
CA GLY A 39 -12.00 -2.01 -4.43
C GLY A 39 -11.67 -2.27 -5.90
N LEU A 40 -10.41 -2.58 -6.21
CA LEU A 40 -9.97 -2.91 -7.56
C LEU A 40 -10.67 -4.17 -8.09
N LYS A 41 -10.77 -5.21 -7.24
CA LYS A 41 -11.49 -6.44 -7.55
C LYS A 41 -12.98 -6.18 -7.77
N ALA A 42 -13.61 -5.37 -6.92
CA ALA A 42 -15.02 -5.00 -7.08
C ALA A 42 -15.28 -4.19 -8.37
N GLY A 43 -14.31 -3.39 -8.80
CA GLY A 43 -14.35 -2.61 -10.05
C GLY A 43 -13.96 -3.39 -11.31
N ASN A 44 -13.75 -4.71 -11.23
CA ASN A 44 -13.28 -5.55 -12.35
C ASN A 44 -11.99 -5.00 -13.00
N HIS A 45 -11.09 -4.45 -12.21
CA HIS A 45 -9.77 -4.02 -12.67
C HIS A 45 -8.79 -5.19 -12.72
N GLU A 46 -7.82 -5.11 -13.63
CA GLU A 46 -6.79 -6.12 -13.80
C GLU A 46 -5.63 -5.82 -12.85
N LEU A 47 -5.30 -6.75 -11.96
CA LEU A 47 -4.12 -6.68 -11.09
C LEU A 47 -2.93 -7.37 -11.78
N VAL A 48 -1.84 -6.65 -11.93
CA VAL A 48 -0.61 -7.10 -12.61
C VAL A 48 0.55 -7.06 -11.60
N PRO A 49 1.42 -8.08 -11.58
CA PRO A 49 2.61 -8.04 -10.72
C PRO A 49 3.57 -6.92 -11.14
N SER A 50 4.32 -6.36 -10.19
CA SER A 50 5.37 -5.39 -10.48
C SER A 50 6.53 -6.03 -11.25
N GLU A 51 7.04 -5.33 -12.26
CA GLU A 51 8.32 -5.64 -12.90
C GLU A 51 9.48 -4.96 -12.15
N VAL A 52 10.65 -5.59 -12.17
CA VAL A 52 11.88 -5.03 -11.57
C VAL A 52 12.66 -4.31 -12.65
N PHE A 53 12.62 -2.97 -12.65
CA PHE A 53 13.33 -2.13 -13.61
C PHE A 53 14.75 -1.73 -13.17
N GLY A 54 15.18 -2.10 -11.96
CA GLY A 54 16.43 -1.64 -11.34
C GLY A 54 16.23 -0.40 -10.46
N GLN A 55 17.34 0.19 -9.96
CA GLN A 55 17.28 1.43 -9.20
C GLN A 55 17.14 2.64 -10.13
N GLY A 56 16.23 3.55 -9.79
CA GLY A 56 16.21 4.91 -10.32
C GLY A 56 17.42 5.71 -9.85
#